data_AF-A0A4V6NIQ6-F1
#
_entry.id   AF-A0A4V6NIQ6-F1
#
_cell.length_a   1.000
_cell.length_b   1.000
_cell.length_c   1.000
_cell.angle_alpha   90.00
_cell.angle_beta   90.00
_cell.angle_gamma   90.00
#
_symmetry.space_group_name_H-M   'P 1'
#
loop_
_entity.id
_entity.type
_entity.pdbx_description
1 polymer ?
#
loop_
_entity_poly.entity_id
_entity_poly.type
_entity_poly.pdbx_seq_one_letter_code
_entity_poly.pdbx_strand_id
1 'polypeptide(L)'
;MRHFMIVAALAGTLAATSAEARQDKPITNKEPDVVDVAKTPVTDLNLDKTEIPPTLIAALKKPYDLSSMRGCRQISAAVTELDRILGPDLDLPQEARDRVSTGRVAKWVVSSFIPFRGLIREISGANAQERAVLAAIQAGVARRGFLKGVGAERGCKYPASPATPAIIQAKALERHNSDEEKSDAKADPKPAGKDGKATGQGEVTYTSQPVVQRVP
;
A
#
# COMPACT_ATOMS: atom_id res chain seq x y z
N MET A 1 36.14 -9.58 69.67
CA MET A 1 34.76 -10.07 69.88
C MET A 1 33.88 -9.51 68.77
N ARG A 2 33.23 -10.40 67.99
CA ARG A 2 31.89 -10.26 67.32
C ARG A 2 31.71 -9.08 66.33
N HIS A 3 31.29 -9.22 65.07
CA HIS A 3 30.67 -10.30 64.31
C HIS A 3 30.91 -10.12 62.80
N PHE A 4 30.82 -11.25 62.09
CA PHE A 4 30.92 -11.48 60.65
C PHE A 4 29.55 -11.26 59.95
N MET A 5 29.60 -11.06 58.62
CA MET A 5 28.52 -11.14 57.59
C MET A 5 27.67 -9.87 57.43
N ILE A 6 27.37 -9.35 56.23
CA ILE A 6 26.72 -10.02 55.09
C ILE A 6 27.13 -9.38 53.73
N VAL A 7 27.24 -10.24 52.72
CA VAL A 7 27.41 -9.99 51.28
C VAL A 7 26.11 -9.49 50.63
N ALA A 8 26.16 -8.49 49.75
CA ALA A 8 25.12 -8.28 48.74
C ALA A 8 25.75 -7.72 47.44
N ALA A 9 25.87 -8.58 46.44
CA ALA A 9 26.21 -8.23 45.07
C ALA A 9 25.01 -7.55 44.40
N LEU A 10 25.23 -6.40 43.74
CA LEU A 10 24.28 -5.83 42.80
C LEU A 10 24.91 -5.78 41.40
N ALA A 11 24.15 -6.34 40.46
CA ALA A 11 24.52 -6.71 39.12
C ALA A 11 24.64 -5.53 38.15
N GLY A 12 25.49 -5.71 37.13
CA GLY A 12 25.74 -4.76 36.06
C GLY A 12 24.54 -4.54 35.14
N THR A 13 24.36 -3.29 34.74
CA THR A 13 23.42 -2.85 33.72
C THR A 13 24.04 -2.99 32.33
N LEU A 14 23.58 -3.98 31.56
CA LEU A 14 23.73 -4.00 30.10
C LEU A 14 22.68 -3.04 29.51
N ALA A 15 23.12 -1.90 28.98
CA ALA A 15 22.29 -1.06 28.13
C ALA A 15 22.27 -1.68 26.72
N ALA A 16 21.20 -2.41 26.41
CA ALA A 16 20.87 -2.79 25.03
C ALA A 16 20.21 -1.57 24.35
N THR A 17 20.95 -0.88 23.48
CA THR A 17 20.38 0.13 22.59
C THR A 17 19.65 -0.58 21.45
N SER A 18 18.33 -0.41 21.42
CA SER A 18 17.42 -0.86 20.39
C SER A 18 17.78 -0.28 19.01
N ALA A 19 18.17 -1.15 18.09
CA ALA A 19 18.17 -0.89 16.66
C ALA A 19 16.78 -1.24 16.09
N GLU A 20 15.79 -0.40 16.34
CA GLU A 20 14.46 -0.48 15.71
C GLU A 20 14.11 0.90 15.15
N ALA A 21 14.70 1.21 13.99
CA ALA A 21 14.28 2.34 13.17
C ALA A 21 14.61 2.03 11.71
N ARG A 22 13.90 1.09 11.10
CA ARG A 22 13.80 1.06 9.64
C ARG A 22 12.53 0.37 9.15
N GLN A 23 11.71 1.20 8.49
CA GLN A 23 10.75 0.89 7.41
C GLN A 23 9.25 0.76 7.75
N ASP A 24 8.64 1.88 8.14
CA ASP A 24 7.20 2.15 7.98
C ASP A 24 6.88 2.73 6.59
N LYS A 25 7.18 2.01 5.50
CA LYS A 25 6.68 2.41 4.16
C LYS A 25 5.76 1.33 3.59
N PRO A 26 4.56 1.68 3.09
CA PRO A 26 3.69 0.74 2.40
C PRO A 26 4.43 0.11 1.22
N ILE A 27 4.32 -1.20 1.07
CA ILE A 27 4.87 -1.99 -0.06
C ILE A 27 4.37 -1.49 -1.43
N THR A 28 3.25 -0.75 -1.45
CA THR A 28 2.70 -0.11 -2.65
C THR A 28 3.48 1.13 -3.10
N ASN A 29 4.31 1.73 -2.23
CA ASN A 29 5.06 2.98 -2.46
C ASN A 29 6.58 2.77 -2.39
N LYS A 30 7.14 1.99 -3.31
CA LYS A 30 8.53 2.18 -3.76
C LYS A 30 8.49 2.98 -5.07
N GLU A 31 8.85 4.26 -4.99
CA GLU A 31 9.18 5.09 -6.16
C GLU A 31 10.54 4.63 -6.71
N PRO A 32 10.67 4.43 -8.03
CA PRO A 32 11.97 4.16 -8.62
C PRO A 32 12.80 5.44 -8.65
N ASP A 33 13.99 5.40 -8.04
CA ASP A 33 14.98 6.47 -8.13
C ASP A 33 15.49 6.56 -9.58
N VAL A 34 15.54 7.78 -10.12
CA VAL A 34 15.67 8.06 -11.57
C VAL A 34 17.13 8.05 -12.04
N VAL A 35 18.09 7.78 -11.14
CA VAL A 35 19.52 7.83 -11.45
C VAL A 35 20.17 6.46 -11.20
N ASP A 36 19.76 5.44 -11.96
CA ASP A 36 20.62 4.29 -12.31
C ASP A 36 20.11 3.51 -13.55
N VAL A 37 19.77 4.23 -14.62
CA VAL A 37 19.25 3.63 -15.88
C VAL A 37 20.38 3.07 -16.78
N ALA A 38 21.64 3.15 -16.36
CA ALA A 38 22.79 2.65 -17.13
C ALA A 38 23.29 1.25 -16.70
N LYS A 39 22.64 0.57 -15.75
CA LYS A 39 23.02 -0.79 -15.31
C LYS A 39 21.80 -1.72 -15.23
N THR A 40 21.36 -2.24 -16.37
CA THR A 40 20.42 -3.38 -16.40
C THR A 40 21.04 -4.48 -17.24
N PRO A 41 21.67 -5.48 -16.58
CA PRO A 41 20.94 -6.71 -16.30
C PRO A 41 21.24 -7.31 -14.90
N VAL A 42 21.67 -6.51 -13.92
CA VAL A 42 22.09 -7.05 -12.59
C VAL A 42 20.90 -7.26 -11.63
N THR A 43 19.72 -6.73 -11.93
CA THR A 43 18.51 -6.95 -11.11
C THR A 43 17.90 -8.34 -11.30
N ASP A 44 18.29 -9.10 -12.33
CA ASP A 44 17.76 -10.46 -12.53
C ASP A 44 18.38 -11.48 -11.57
N LEU A 45 19.55 -11.17 -11.02
CA LEU A 45 20.25 -11.97 -10.02
C LEU A 45 20.15 -11.36 -8.61
N ASN A 46 19.85 -10.06 -8.53
CA ASN A 46 19.51 -9.42 -7.26
C ASN A 46 17.99 -9.48 -7.05
N LEU A 47 17.52 -10.67 -6.68
CA LEU A 47 16.19 -10.88 -6.11
C LEU A 47 16.04 -9.91 -4.93
N ASP A 48 15.40 -8.77 -5.18
CA ASP A 48 14.84 -7.92 -4.13
C ASP A 48 13.82 -8.80 -3.40
N LYS A 49 14.28 -9.50 -2.37
CA LYS A 49 13.44 -10.34 -1.50
C LYS A 49 12.48 -9.40 -0.80
N THR A 50 11.37 -9.13 -1.45
CA THR A 50 10.25 -8.44 -0.83
C THR A 50 9.70 -9.41 0.20
N GLU A 51 10.14 -9.23 1.44
CA GLU A 51 9.72 -10.02 2.58
C GLU A 51 8.22 -9.84 2.79
N ILE A 52 7.51 -10.95 2.96
CA ILE A 52 6.06 -10.93 3.13
C ILE A 52 5.76 -10.41 4.54
N PRO A 53 4.97 -9.34 4.71
CA PRO A 53 4.61 -8.85 6.03
C PRO A 53 3.95 -9.92 6.90
N PRO A 54 4.26 -9.99 8.21
CA PRO A 54 3.74 -11.03 9.10
C PRO A 54 2.21 -11.04 9.16
N THR A 55 1.57 -9.87 9.04
CA THR A 55 0.10 -9.73 8.97
C THR A 55 -0.48 -10.48 7.77
N LEU A 56 0.19 -10.47 6.61
CA LEU A 56 -0.28 -11.19 5.42
C LEU A 56 0.02 -12.70 5.52
N ILE A 57 1.10 -13.10 6.21
CA ILE A 57 1.37 -14.50 6.54
C ILE A 57 0.26 -15.04 7.47
N ALA A 58 -0.16 -14.26 8.46
CA ALA A 58 -1.28 -14.61 9.33
C ALA A 58 -2.59 -14.74 8.53
N ALA A 59 -2.83 -13.82 7.59
CA ALA A 59 -3.99 -13.88 6.70
C ALA A 59 -3.98 -15.13 5.79
N LEU A 60 -2.81 -15.55 5.28
CA LEU A 60 -2.66 -16.80 4.53
C LEU A 60 -3.05 -18.03 5.34
N LYS A 61 -2.59 -18.11 6.60
CA LYS A 61 -2.86 -19.26 7.46
C LYS A 61 -4.32 -19.33 7.90
N LYS A 62 -4.95 -18.17 8.15
CA LYS A 62 -6.29 -18.08 8.76
C LYS A 62 -7.11 -16.92 8.19
N PRO A 63 -7.50 -16.97 6.91
CA PRO A 63 -8.20 -15.85 6.24
C PRO A 63 -9.60 -15.59 6.81
N TYR A 64 -10.26 -16.58 7.41
CA TYR A 64 -11.63 -16.46 7.92
C TYR A 64 -11.76 -16.65 9.44
N ASP A 65 -10.66 -16.67 10.19
CA ASP A 65 -10.70 -16.92 11.64
C ASP A 65 -11.33 -15.75 12.40
N LEU A 66 -12.23 -16.03 13.34
CA LEU A 66 -12.89 -15.02 14.18
C LEU A 66 -12.55 -15.17 15.67
N SER A 67 -11.69 -16.13 16.03
CA SER A 67 -11.38 -16.48 17.43
C SER A 67 -10.90 -15.29 18.28
N SER A 68 -10.18 -14.35 17.66
CA SER A 68 -9.69 -13.11 18.29
C SER A 68 -10.59 -11.89 18.05
N MET A 69 -11.70 -12.04 17.31
CA MET A 69 -12.56 -10.95 16.84
C MET A 69 -13.90 -10.93 17.58
N ARG A 70 -13.87 -10.65 18.89
CA ARG A 70 -15.07 -10.68 19.74
C ARG A 70 -15.93 -9.42 19.66
N GLY A 71 -15.37 -8.29 19.20
CA GLY A 71 -16.10 -7.02 19.11
C GLY A 71 -15.55 -6.10 18.02
N CYS A 72 -16.27 -5.00 17.80
CA CYS A 72 -15.96 -4.04 16.74
C CYS A 72 -14.57 -3.42 16.87
N ARG A 73 -14.05 -3.25 18.09
CA ARG A 73 -12.71 -2.71 18.33
C ARG A 73 -11.61 -3.62 17.76
N GLN A 74 -11.73 -4.93 17.99
CA GLN A 74 -10.76 -5.91 17.48
C GLN A 74 -10.84 -6.00 15.96
N ILE A 75 -12.06 -6.01 15.41
CA ILE A 75 -12.27 -6.03 13.95
C ILE A 75 -11.67 -4.77 13.32
N SER A 76 -11.95 -3.58 13.88
CA SER A 76 -11.40 -2.31 13.40
C SER A 76 -9.89 -2.31 13.40
N ALA A 77 -9.25 -2.73 14.49
CA ALA A 77 -7.79 -2.76 14.59
C ALA A 77 -7.18 -3.69 13.54
N ALA A 78 -7.78 -4.86 13.31
CA ALA A 78 -7.32 -5.80 12.30
C ALA A 78 -7.50 -5.27 10.87
N VAL A 79 -8.62 -4.60 10.58
CA VAL A 79 -8.85 -3.97 9.28
C VAL A 79 -7.85 -2.82 9.05
N THR A 80 -7.62 -1.96 10.05
CA THR A 80 -6.66 -0.86 9.95
C THR A 80 -5.23 -1.35 9.71
N GLU A 81 -4.81 -2.44 10.36
CA GLU A 81 -3.49 -3.01 10.11
C GLU A 81 -3.37 -3.58 8.69
N LEU A 82 -4.43 -4.20 8.18
CA LEU A 82 -4.47 -4.64 6.77
C LEU A 82 -4.45 -3.44 5.81
N ASP A 83 -5.18 -2.37 6.09
CA ASP A 83 -5.20 -1.15 5.27
C ASP A 83 -3.84 -0.43 5.24
N ARG A 84 -3.08 -0.46 6.34
CA ARG A 84 -1.72 0.09 6.38
C ARG A 84 -0.78 -0.60 5.40
N ILE A 85 -0.95 -1.92 5.23
CA ILE A 85 -0.09 -2.77 4.39
C ILE A 85 -0.58 -2.77 2.93
N LEU A 86 -1.88 -3.00 2.73
CA LEU A 86 -2.50 -3.16 1.41
C LEU A 86 -2.83 -1.81 0.75
N GLY A 87 -2.91 -0.75 1.54
CA GLY A 87 -3.39 0.56 1.10
C GLY A 87 -4.92 0.68 1.16
N PRO A 88 -5.46 1.81 0.65
CA PRO A 88 -6.89 2.09 0.61
C PRO A 88 -7.70 0.93 0.03
N ASP A 89 -8.86 0.65 0.62
CA ASP A 89 -9.71 -0.45 0.19
C ASP A 89 -10.56 -0.11 -1.04
N LEU A 90 -11.13 -1.13 -1.67
CA LEU A 90 -11.91 -1.03 -2.90
C LEU A 90 -13.26 -0.32 -2.74
N ASP A 91 -13.68 -0.07 -1.51
CA ASP A 91 -14.88 0.70 -1.19
C ASP A 91 -14.66 2.22 -1.24
N LEU A 92 -13.41 2.67 -1.41
CA LEU A 92 -13.06 4.07 -1.63
C LEU A 92 -12.96 4.40 -3.13
N PRO A 93 -13.20 5.67 -3.52
CA PRO A 93 -13.20 6.10 -4.92
C PRO A 93 -11.80 5.94 -5.55
N GLN A 94 -11.71 5.85 -6.88
CA GLN A 94 -10.44 5.53 -7.56
C GLN A 94 -9.35 6.55 -7.26
N GLU A 95 -9.72 7.81 -7.18
CA GLU A 95 -8.85 8.94 -6.82
C GLU A 95 -8.30 8.76 -5.39
N ALA A 96 -9.07 8.11 -4.52
CA ALA A 96 -8.66 7.73 -3.17
C ALA A 96 -7.88 6.40 -3.09
N ARG A 97 -7.76 5.65 -4.20
CA ARG A 97 -6.99 4.39 -4.30
C ARG A 97 -5.69 4.56 -5.08
N ASP A 98 -5.70 5.39 -6.12
CA ASP A 98 -4.57 5.60 -7.00
C ASP A 98 -3.42 6.26 -6.24
N ARG A 99 -2.38 5.43 -6.05
CA ARG A 99 -1.02 5.80 -5.62
C ARG A 99 0.01 5.24 -6.60
N VAL A 100 -0.41 4.83 -7.79
CA VAL A 100 0.46 4.20 -8.79
C VAL A 100 1.42 5.26 -9.31
N SER A 101 2.71 5.20 -8.92
CA SER A 101 3.70 6.14 -9.42
C SER A 101 3.87 5.94 -10.93
N THR A 102 3.81 7.01 -11.71
CA THR A 102 4.06 7.02 -13.17
C THR A 102 5.37 6.33 -13.56
N GLY A 103 6.39 6.41 -12.70
CA GLY A 103 7.69 5.73 -12.91
C GLY A 103 7.62 4.20 -12.93
N ARG A 104 6.66 3.58 -12.24
CA ARG A 104 6.48 2.11 -12.23
C ARG A 104 5.90 1.63 -13.56
N VAL A 105 4.96 2.38 -14.13
CA VAL A 105 4.36 2.09 -15.44
C VAL A 105 5.41 2.25 -16.54
N ALA A 106 6.19 3.32 -16.51
CA ALA A 106 7.29 3.54 -17.45
C ALA A 106 8.35 2.42 -17.38
N LYS A 107 8.74 2.00 -16.16
CA LYS A 107 9.67 0.87 -15.95
C LYS A 107 9.11 -0.45 -16.52
N TRP A 108 7.82 -0.71 -16.32
CA TRP A 108 7.17 -1.92 -16.83
C TRP A 108 7.21 -1.98 -18.36
N VAL A 109 6.83 -0.89 -19.04
CA VAL A 109 6.84 -0.80 -20.52
C VAL A 109 8.24 -1.06 -21.10
N VAL A 110 9.29 -0.47 -20.50
CA VAL A 110 10.68 -0.68 -20.95
C VAL A 110 11.16 -2.11 -20.64
N SER A 111 10.82 -2.66 -19.48
CA SER A 111 11.24 -4.02 -19.08
C SER A 111 10.55 -5.13 -19.89
N SER A 112 9.35 -4.86 -20.40
CA SER A 112 8.57 -5.78 -21.25
C SER A 112 9.07 -5.87 -22.68
N PHE A 113 10.02 -5.02 -23.09
CA PHE A 113 10.59 -5.01 -24.43
C PHE A 113 11.54 -6.20 -24.70
N ILE A 114 12.01 -6.90 -23.67
CA ILE A 114 12.83 -8.12 -23.85
C ILE A 114 11.89 -9.31 -24.11
N PRO A 115 11.82 -9.85 -25.34
CA PRO A 115 10.92 -10.95 -25.66
C PRO A 115 11.26 -12.20 -24.82
N PHE A 116 10.23 -12.91 -24.36
CA PHE A 116 10.31 -14.16 -23.60
C PHE A 116 10.95 -14.10 -22.19
N ARG A 117 11.39 -12.93 -21.71
CA ARG A 117 12.00 -12.78 -20.37
C ARG A 117 11.10 -13.32 -19.24
N GLY A 118 9.79 -13.10 -19.31
CA GLY A 118 8.82 -13.64 -18.35
C GLY A 118 8.76 -15.17 -18.33
N LEU A 119 8.80 -15.82 -19.51
CA LEU A 119 8.80 -17.28 -19.64
C LEU A 119 10.12 -17.89 -19.19
N ILE A 120 11.25 -17.25 -19.53
CA ILE A 120 12.59 -17.66 -19.08
C ILE A 120 12.66 -17.58 -17.54
N ARG A 121 12.15 -16.50 -16.96
CA ARG A 121 12.13 -16.30 -15.50
C ARG A 121 11.21 -17.31 -14.81
N GLU A 122 10.08 -17.66 -15.42
CA GLU A 122 9.15 -18.67 -14.92
C GLU A 122 9.78 -20.07 -14.93
N ILE A 123 10.44 -20.45 -16.03
CA ILE A 123 11.15 -21.74 -16.15
C ILE A 123 12.34 -21.80 -15.20
N SER A 124 13.04 -20.67 -14.99
CA SER A 124 14.17 -20.58 -14.04
C SER A 124 13.74 -20.64 -12.56
N GLY A 125 12.45 -20.59 -12.26
CA GLY A 125 11.93 -20.60 -10.89
C GLY A 125 12.10 -19.28 -10.11
N ALA A 126 12.66 -18.25 -10.74
CA ALA A 126 12.94 -16.95 -10.12
C ALA A 126 11.68 -16.15 -9.71
N ASN A 127 10.47 -16.61 -10.08
CA ASN A 127 9.19 -16.01 -9.70
C ASN A 127 8.55 -16.62 -8.44
N ALA A 128 9.17 -17.61 -7.79
CA ALA A 128 8.55 -18.28 -6.64
C ALA A 128 8.19 -17.31 -5.50
N GLN A 129 9.08 -16.37 -5.16
CA GLN A 129 8.83 -15.35 -4.14
C GLN A 129 7.72 -14.38 -4.55
N GLU A 130 7.68 -13.98 -5.82
CA GLU A 130 6.67 -13.06 -6.34
C GLU A 130 5.28 -13.69 -6.27
N ARG A 131 5.15 -14.98 -6.62
CA ARG A 131 3.91 -15.75 -6.42
C ARG A 131 3.49 -15.81 -4.96
N ALA A 132 4.45 -16.02 -4.04
CA ALA A 132 4.15 -16.05 -2.61
C ALA A 132 3.66 -14.68 -2.09
N VAL A 133 4.26 -13.58 -2.55
CA VAL A 133 3.82 -12.21 -2.23
C VAL A 133 2.41 -11.96 -2.76
N LEU A 134 2.13 -12.31 -4.02
CA LEU A 134 0.81 -12.14 -4.63
C LEU A 134 -0.26 -12.96 -3.90
N ALA A 135 0.03 -14.21 -3.55
CA ALA A 135 -0.85 -15.05 -2.75
C ALA A 135 -1.13 -14.42 -1.37
N ALA A 136 -0.11 -13.84 -0.74
CA ALA A 136 -0.26 -13.17 0.56
C ALA A 136 -1.13 -11.90 0.46
N ILE A 137 -0.97 -11.11 -0.60
CA ILE A 137 -1.82 -9.94 -0.88
C ILE A 137 -3.27 -10.39 -1.08
N GLN A 138 -3.50 -11.41 -1.89
CA GLN A 138 -4.83 -11.93 -2.16
C GLN A 138 -5.51 -12.44 -0.87
N ALA A 139 -4.78 -13.14 -0.02
CA ALA A 139 -5.27 -13.57 1.29
C ALA A 139 -5.59 -12.39 2.21
N GLY A 140 -4.76 -11.34 2.21
CA GLY A 140 -5.00 -10.11 2.96
C GLY A 140 -6.26 -9.38 2.50
N VAL A 141 -6.48 -9.26 1.19
CA VAL A 141 -7.69 -8.65 0.61
C VAL A 141 -8.93 -9.46 0.99
N ALA A 142 -8.88 -10.78 0.83
CA ALA A 142 -9.98 -11.65 1.23
C ALA A 142 -10.29 -11.54 2.73
N ARG A 143 -9.26 -11.52 3.57
CA ARG A 143 -9.36 -11.33 5.03
C ARG A 143 -10.03 -10.00 5.38
N ARG A 144 -9.60 -8.90 4.75
CA ARG A 144 -10.14 -7.56 4.98
C ARG A 144 -11.62 -7.50 4.62
N GLY A 145 -11.99 -7.99 3.44
CA GLY A 145 -13.39 -8.02 2.98
C GLY A 145 -14.27 -8.84 3.92
N PHE A 146 -13.81 -10.01 4.34
CA PHE A 146 -14.53 -10.84 5.32
C PHE A 146 -14.75 -10.13 6.65
N LEU A 147 -13.70 -9.52 7.22
CA LEU A 147 -13.79 -8.80 8.48
C LEU A 147 -14.76 -7.61 8.41
N LYS A 148 -14.75 -6.86 7.30
CA LYS A 148 -15.71 -5.79 7.06
C LYS A 148 -17.15 -6.30 6.93
N GLY A 149 -17.36 -7.45 6.29
CA GLY A 149 -18.68 -8.11 6.22
C GLY A 149 -19.20 -8.52 7.59
N VAL A 150 -18.37 -9.18 8.40
CA VAL A 150 -18.70 -9.56 9.78
C VAL A 150 -18.94 -8.33 10.66
N GLY A 151 -18.14 -7.28 10.49
CA GLY A 151 -18.34 -6.04 11.23
C GLY A 151 -19.62 -5.31 10.81
N ALA A 152 -20.00 -5.35 9.52
CA ALA A 152 -21.28 -4.82 9.05
C ALA A 152 -22.46 -5.56 9.66
N GLU A 153 -22.43 -6.90 9.65
CA GLU A 153 -23.44 -7.75 10.31
C GLU A 153 -23.60 -7.40 11.79
N ARG A 154 -22.49 -7.10 12.47
CA ARG A 154 -22.46 -6.73 13.90
C ARG A 154 -22.72 -5.25 14.17
N GLY A 155 -23.07 -4.45 13.17
CA GLY A 155 -23.34 -3.01 13.33
C GLY A 155 -22.12 -2.16 13.69
N CYS A 156 -20.91 -2.62 13.35
CA CYS A 156 -19.69 -1.87 13.57
C CYS A 156 -19.61 -0.64 12.66
N LYS A 157 -18.95 0.40 13.14
CA LYS A 157 -18.64 1.60 12.34
C LYS A 157 -17.37 1.36 11.52
N TYR A 158 -17.22 2.16 10.47
CA TYR A 158 -15.97 2.25 9.71
C TYR A 158 -14.77 2.50 10.63
N PRO A 159 -13.59 1.88 10.41
CA PRO A 159 -13.23 1.04 9.25
C PRO A 159 -13.62 -0.44 9.36
N ALA A 160 -14.26 -0.87 10.47
CA ALA A 160 -14.67 -2.27 10.67
C ALA A 160 -15.86 -2.71 9.81
N SER A 161 -16.45 -1.83 9.01
CA SER A 161 -17.54 -2.10 8.08
C SER A 161 -17.29 -1.35 6.76
N PRO A 162 -18.03 -1.67 5.67
CA PRO A 162 -17.91 -0.97 4.41
C PRO A 162 -18.06 0.54 4.57
N ALA A 163 -17.28 1.31 3.80
CA ALA A 163 -17.41 2.75 3.76
C ALA A 163 -18.84 3.16 3.38
N THR A 164 -19.42 4.07 4.17
CA THR A 164 -20.71 4.68 3.84
C THR A 164 -20.52 5.82 2.84
N PRO A 165 -21.57 6.25 2.13
CA PRO A 165 -21.48 7.37 1.19
C PRO A 165 -20.90 8.65 1.82
N ALA A 166 -21.22 8.93 3.08
CA ALA A 166 -20.68 10.08 3.80
C ALA A 166 -19.15 9.98 4.01
N ILE A 167 -18.65 8.78 4.30
CA ILE A 167 -17.21 8.54 4.50
C ILE A 167 -16.46 8.64 3.17
N ILE A 168 -17.05 8.11 2.09
CA ILE A 168 -16.50 8.22 0.75
C ILE A 168 -16.33 9.69 0.35
N GLN A 169 -17.37 10.51 0.57
CA GLN A 169 -17.33 11.94 0.29
C GLN A 169 -16.29 12.66 1.15
N ALA A 170 -16.24 12.38 2.46
CA ALA A 170 -15.24 12.96 3.35
C ALA A 170 -13.80 12.63 2.89
N LYS A 171 -13.53 11.37 2.50
CA LYS A 171 -12.22 10.94 2.01
C LYS A 171 -11.85 11.55 0.66
N ALA A 172 -12.82 11.77 -0.22
CA ALA A 172 -12.60 12.46 -1.48
C ALA A 172 -12.21 13.93 -1.25
N LEU A 173 -12.91 14.62 -0.35
CA LEU A 173 -12.61 16.01 0.02
C LEU A 173 -11.22 16.14 0.67
N GLU A 174 -10.85 15.23 1.58
CA GLU A 174 -9.51 15.20 2.19
C GLU A 174 -8.40 15.08 1.13
N ARG A 175 -8.61 14.29 0.08
CA ARG A 175 -7.65 14.14 -1.04
C ARG A 175 -7.53 15.44 -1.84
N HIS A 176 -8.66 16.04 -2.24
CA HIS A 176 -8.68 17.30 -2.97
C HIS A 176 -7.89 18.40 -2.24
N ASN A 177 -8.15 18.57 -0.94
CA ASN A 177 -7.44 19.56 -0.13
C ASN A 177 -5.92 19.27 -0.07
N SER A 178 -5.53 18.00 0.06
CA SER A 178 -4.12 17.61 0.12
C SER A 178 -3.37 17.77 -1.21
N ASP A 179 -4.08 17.72 -2.34
CA ASP A 179 -3.53 17.94 -3.67
C ASP A 179 -3.38 19.43 -3.96
N GLU A 180 -4.35 20.26 -3.53
CA GLU A 180 -4.26 21.73 -3.58
C GLU A 180 -3.07 22.24 -2.75
N GLU A 181 -2.94 21.80 -1.48
CA GLU A 181 -1.80 22.18 -0.62
C GLU A 181 -0.44 21.78 -1.22
N LYS A 182 -0.35 20.65 -1.93
CA LYS A 182 0.87 20.22 -2.62
C LYS A 182 1.15 21.01 -3.90
N SER A 183 0.12 21.51 -4.58
CA SER A 183 0.30 22.39 -5.74
C SER A 183 0.81 23.77 -5.32
N ASP A 184 0.32 24.29 -4.20
CA ASP A 184 0.76 25.58 -3.65
C ASP A 184 2.19 25.49 -3.09
N ALA A 185 2.55 24.37 -2.45
CA ALA A 185 3.91 24.14 -1.93
C ALA A 185 4.97 23.89 -3.02
N LYS A 186 4.58 23.64 -4.27
CA LYS A 186 5.49 23.48 -5.42
C LYS A 186 5.63 24.75 -6.28
N ALA A 187 4.90 25.82 -5.95
CA ALA A 187 4.96 27.09 -6.67
C ALA A 187 6.12 27.97 -6.17
N ASP A 188 7.36 27.58 -6.45
CA ASP A 188 8.50 28.52 -6.44
C ASP A 188 8.47 29.40 -7.70
N PRO A 189 8.77 30.72 -7.61
CA PRO A 189 8.62 31.65 -8.72
C PRO A 189 9.77 31.48 -9.73
N LYS A 190 9.48 30.91 -10.90
CA LYS A 190 10.42 30.89 -12.02
C LYS A 190 10.31 32.21 -12.81
N PRO A 191 11.41 32.89 -13.17
CA PRO A 191 11.35 34.18 -13.84
C PRO A 191 10.82 34.05 -15.27
N ALA A 192 10.07 35.06 -15.68
CA ALA A 192 9.46 35.19 -16.98
C ALA A 192 10.50 35.10 -18.11
N GLY A 193 10.36 34.08 -18.97
CA GLY A 193 11.01 33.98 -20.27
C GLY A 193 9.94 33.86 -21.34
N LYS A 194 9.88 34.84 -22.24
CA LYS A 194 8.96 34.86 -23.38
C LYS A 194 9.33 33.80 -24.42
N ASP A 195 8.33 33.47 -25.22
CA ASP A 195 8.35 33.16 -26.67
C ASP A 195 7.81 31.78 -27.06
N GLY A 196 6.81 31.79 -27.97
CA GLY A 196 6.74 30.79 -29.05
C GLY A 196 5.59 29.78 -29.08
N LYS A 197 4.43 30.22 -29.60
CA LYS A 197 3.66 29.61 -30.71
C LYS A 197 3.24 28.11 -30.68
N ALA A 198 1.91 27.93 -30.51
CA ALA A 198 0.96 27.04 -31.20
C ALA A 198 1.25 25.54 -31.42
N THR A 199 0.33 24.66 -30.96
CA THR A 199 -0.59 23.89 -31.83
C THR A 199 -1.58 23.09 -30.97
N GLY A 200 -2.85 23.04 -31.39
CA GLY A 200 -3.98 22.61 -30.58
C GLY A 200 -4.22 21.09 -30.55
N GLN A 201 -4.95 20.64 -29.53
CA GLN A 201 -5.67 19.37 -29.50
C GLN A 201 -6.99 19.57 -28.73
N GLY A 202 -8.05 19.01 -29.31
CA GLY A 202 -9.45 19.34 -29.02
C GLY A 202 -9.92 18.99 -27.61
N GLU A 203 -10.67 19.94 -27.05
CA GLU A 203 -11.49 19.81 -25.85
C GLU A 203 -12.61 18.81 -26.12
N VAL A 204 -12.59 17.65 -25.45
CA VAL A 204 -13.71 16.71 -25.47
C VAL A 204 -14.60 16.98 -24.25
N THR A 205 -15.72 17.66 -24.49
CA THR A 205 -16.74 17.92 -23.47
C THR A 205 -17.51 16.64 -23.16
N TYR A 206 -17.35 16.10 -21.96
CA TYR A 206 -18.19 15.01 -21.46
C TYR A 206 -19.59 15.52 -21.14
N THR A 207 -20.61 14.97 -21.78
CA THR A 207 -22.02 15.13 -21.38
C THR A 207 -22.60 13.79 -20.99
N SER A 208 -23.06 13.68 -19.74
CA SER A 208 -23.77 12.52 -19.23
C SER A 208 -25.26 12.64 -19.56
N GLN A 209 -25.76 11.79 -20.46
CA GLN A 209 -27.21 11.64 -20.70
C GLN A 209 -27.71 10.34 -20.05
N PRO A 210 -28.91 10.34 -19.43
CA PRO A 210 -29.48 9.14 -18.84
C PRO A 210 -29.91 8.15 -19.93
N VAL A 211 -29.31 6.97 -19.93
CA VAL A 211 -29.68 5.87 -20.83
C VAL A 211 -30.95 5.19 -20.29
N VAL A 212 -32.09 5.46 -20.91
CA VAL A 212 -33.34 4.74 -20.62
C VAL A 212 -33.39 3.50 -21.50
N GLN A 213 -32.98 2.34 -20.96
CA GLN A 213 -33.16 1.06 -21.64
C GLN A 213 -34.63 0.66 -21.56
N ARG A 214 -35.29 0.49 -22.72
CA ARG A 214 -36.60 -0.16 -22.78
C ARG A 214 -36.40 -1.65 -22.60
N VAL A 215 -36.97 -2.18 -21.53
CA VAL A 215 -37.03 -3.61 -21.24
C VAL A 215 -38.07 -4.25 -22.18
N PRO A 216 -37.77 -5.38 -22.84
CA PRO A 216 -38.71 -6.09 -23.71
C PRO A 216 -39.85 -6.77 -22.93
#